data_AF-A0A6C0CWU0-F1
#
_entry.id   AF-A0A6C0CWU0-F1
#
_cell.length_a   1.000
_cell.length_b   1.000
_cell.length_c   1.000
_cell.angle_alpha   90.00
_cell.angle_beta   90.00
_cell.angle_gamma   90.00
#
_symmetry.space_group_name_H-M   'P 1'
#
loop_
_entity.id
_entity.type
_entity.pdbx_description
1 polymer ?
#
loop_
_entity_poly.entity_id
_entity_poly.type
_entity_poly.pdbx_seq_one_letter_code
_entity_poly.pdbx_strand_id
1 'polypeptide(L)'
;MNEATNNFDKSVFHLIKYGCIDVACIYCQNTYKIQNKNLLYHRGQTLFCYECGIDAMTPITKDSILHDMNEEERKEQIKEWHKEGFENLIDDDEFYYDYEYDKCEEIKEEPSF
;
A
#
# COMPACT_ATOMS: atom_id res chain seq x y z
N MET A 1 -2.25 -8.19 -3.87
CA MET A 1 -3.52 -7.98 -4.62
C MET A 1 -3.21 -7.31 -5.96
N ASN A 2 -3.71 -7.86 -7.08
CA ASN A 2 -3.33 -7.39 -8.42
C ASN A 2 -3.84 -5.99 -8.78
N GLU A 3 -4.94 -5.51 -8.16
CA GLU A 3 -5.52 -4.21 -8.51
C GLU A 3 -4.77 -3.01 -7.90
N ALA A 4 -3.94 -3.25 -6.88
CA ALA A 4 -3.23 -2.22 -6.11
C ALA A 4 -1.90 -1.78 -6.75
N THR A 5 -1.44 -2.44 -7.82
CA THR A 5 -0.18 -2.13 -8.50
C THR A 5 -0.40 -1.81 -9.98
N ASN A 6 0.56 -1.10 -10.60
CA ASN A 6 0.53 -0.74 -12.03
C ASN A 6 -0.82 -0.15 -12.48
N ASN A 7 -1.35 0.77 -11.66
CA ASN A 7 -2.71 1.28 -11.76
C ASN A 7 -2.80 2.78 -12.02
N PHE A 8 -1.67 3.48 -12.15
CA PHE A 8 -1.65 4.91 -12.39
C PHE A 8 -2.25 5.30 -13.74
N ASP A 9 -1.74 4.74 -14.85
CA ASP A 9 -2.18 5.13 -16.20
C ASP A 9 -3.67 4.86 -16.43
N LYS A 10 -4.19 3.70 -15.99
CA LYS A 10 -5.63 3.40 -16.07
C LYS A 10 -6.48 4.39 -15.25
N SER A 11 -5.97 4.82 -14.10
CA SER A 11 -6.65 5.80 -13.25
C SER A 11 -6.70 7.17 -13.89
N VAL A 12 -5.58 7.62 -14.48
CA VAL A 12 -5.50 8.88 -15.21
C VAL A 12 -6.43 8.86 -16.42
N PHE A 13 -6.44 7.78 -17.20
CA PHE A 13 -7.33 7.64 -18.34
C PHE A 13 -8.81 7.73 -17.93
N HIS A 14 -9.20 7.01 -16.88
CA HIS A 14 -10.56 7.06 -16.36
C HIS A 14 -10.94 8.47 -15.89
N LEU A 15 -10.06 9.12 -15.14
CA LEU A 15 -10.27 10.47 -14.64
C LEU A 15 -10.44 11.49 -15.78
N ILE A 16 -9.63 11.42 -16.83
CA ILE A 16 -9.75 12.30 -18.00
C ILE A 16 -11.07 12.03 -18.74
N LYS A 17 -11.47 10.76 -18.88
CA LYS A 17 -12.65 10.36 -19.63
C LYS A 17 -13.96 10.74 -18.95
N TYR A 18 -14.04 10.60 -17.62
CA TYR A 18 -15.28 10.75 -16.86
C TYR A 18 -15.29 11.94 -15.90
N GLY A 19 -14.17 12.65 -15.74
CA GLY A 19 -14.03 13.81 -14.85
C GLY A 19 -13.89 13.47 -13.36
N CYS A 20 -14.03 12.20 -13.00
CA CYS A 20 -13.78 11.71 -11.64
C CYS A 20 -13.35 10.23 -11.64
N ILE A 21 -12.80 9.80 -10.52
CA ILE A 21 -12.50 8.39 -10.22
C ILE A 21 -12.63 8.17 -8.71
N ASP A 22 -13.28 7.08 -8.32
CA ASP A 22 -13.26 6.61 -6.94
C ASP A 22 -12.07 5.66 -6.75
N VAL A 23 -11.33 5.81 -5.67
CA VAL A 23 -10.15 4.98 -5.36
C VAL A 23 -10.23 4.51 -3.92
N ALA A 24 -10.12 3.21 -3.69
CA ALA A 24 -10.11 2.61 -2.37
C ALA A 24 -8.67 2.51 -1.84
N CYS A 25 -8.43 2.93 -0.61
CA CYS A 25 -7.23 2.56 0.14
C CYS A 25 -7.55 1.33 0.98
N ILE A 26 -6.88 0.22 0.70
CA ILE A 26 -7.09 -1.05 1.40
C ILE A 26 -6.54 -0.97 2.83
N TYR A 27 -5.40 -0.30 3.01
CA TYR A 27 -4.83 -0.11 4.35
C TYR A 27 -5.73 0.77 5.24
N CYS A 28 -6.19 1.92 4.74
CA CYS A 28 -7.09 2.81 5.51
C CYS A 28 -8.53 2.32 5.56
N GLN A 29 -8.88 1.28 4.80
CA GLN A 29 -10.24 0.77 4.65
C GLN A 29 -11.26 1.84 4.23
N ASN A 30 -10.86 2.75 3.34
CA ASN A 30 -11.66 3.92 2.96
C ASN A 30 -11.66 4.17 1.45
N THR A 31 -12.69 4.84 0.94
CA THR A 31 -12.80 5.23 -0.48
C THR A 31 -12.71 6.75 -0.63
N TYR A 32 -11.97 7.21 -1.63
CA TYR A 32 -11.74 8.61 -1.95
C TYR A 32 -12.23 8.92 -3.35
N LYS A 33 -13.01 9.99 -3.49
CA LYS A 33 -13.42 10.51 -4.79
C LYS A 33 -12.44 11.57 -5.27
N ILE A 34 -11.78 11.30 -6.40
CA ILE A 34 -10.76 12.16 -6.98
C ILE A 34 -11.29 12.80 -8.26
N GLN A 35 -11.18 14.13 -8.36
CA GLN A 35 -11.64 14.91 -9.52
C GLN A 35 -10.50 15.67 -10.21
N ASN A 36 -9.28 15.60 -9.67
CA ASN A 36 -8.11 16.30 -10.21
C ASN A 36 -6.90 15.36 -10.25
N LYS A 37 -6.22 15.29 -11.39
CA LYS A 37 -5.06 14.43 -11.62
C LYS A 37 -3.94 14.69 -10.60
N ASN A 38 -3.77 15.93 -10.15
CA ASN A 38 -2.74 16.30 -9.18
C ASN A 38 -2.96 15.67 -7.80
N LEU A 39 -4.15 15.14 -7.53
CA LEU A 39 -4.47 14.42 -6.29
C LEU A 39 -4.19 12.90 -6.40
N LEU A 40 -3.85 12.40 -7.60
CA LEU A 40 -3.40 11.01 -7.78
C LEU A 40 -1.92 10.92 -7.43
N TYR A 41 -1.62 10.73 -6.15
CA TYR A 41 -0.26 10.49 -5.69
C TYR A 41 0.25 9.12 -6.16
N HIS A 42 1.44 9.10 -6.76
CA HIS A 42 2.00 7.90 -7.38
C HIS A 42 3.53 7.86 -7.30
N ARG A 43 4.11 6.66 -7.36
CA ARG A 43 5.53 6.43 -7.62
C ARG A 43 5.65 5.43 -8.76
N GLY A 44 6.23 5.87 -9.87
CA GLY A 44 6.19 5.09 -11.11
C GLY A 44 4.74 4.87 -11.56
N GLN A 45 4.36 3.61 -11.77
CA GLN A 45 3.04 3.22 -12.26
C GLN A 45 2.05 2.82 -11.15
N THR A 46 2.41 2.99 -9.88
CA THR A 46 1.56 2.57 -8.75
C THR A 46 1.09 3.77 -7.96
N LEU A 47 -0.21 3.80 -7.64
CA LEU A 47 -0.82 4.79 -6.77
C LEU A 47 -0.48 4.54 -5.30
N PHE A 48 -0.28 5.62 -4.56
CA PHE A 48 -0.03 5.62 -3.13
C PHE A 48 -1.12 6.41 -2.42
N CYS A 49 -1.51 5.95 -1.24
CA CYS A 49 -2.47 6.69 -0.43
C CYS A 49 -1.83 7.99 0.05
N TYR A 50 -2.53 9.12 -0.10
CA TYR A 50 -2.03 10.41 0.40
C TYR A 50 -2.02 10.45 1.94
N GLU A 51 -2.97 9.76 2.59
CA GLU A 51 -3.12 9.77 4.05
C GLU A 51 -2.09 8.88 4.75
N CYS A 52 -1.97 7.61 4.33
CA CYS A 52 -1.07 6.64 5.00
C CYS A 52 0.26 6.41 4.26
N GLY A 53 0.41 6.88 3.03
CA GLY A 53 1.64 6.70 2.25
C GLY A 53 1.92 5.28 1.78
N ILE A 54 0.95 4.36 1.88
CA ILE A 54 1.10 2.94 1.47
C ILE A 54 0.58 2.75 0.03
N ASP A 55 1.25 1.88 -0.73
CA ASP A 55 0.92 1.44 -2.10
C ASP A 55 -0.22 0.41 -2.14
N ALA A 56 -1.30 0.71 -1.41
CA ALA A 56 -2.48 -0.13 -1.29
C ALA A 56 -3.73 0.54 -1.86
N MET A 57 -3.56 1.29 -2.95
CA MET A 57 -4.64 2.04 -3.60
C MET A 57 -5.20 1.27 -4.79
N THR A 58 -6.50 1.04 -4.80
CA THR A 58 -7.22 0.33 -5.87
C THR A 58 -8.24 1.25 -6.53
N PRO A 59 -8.07 1.61 -7.82
CA PRO A 59 -9.02 2.44 -8.54
C PRO A 59 -10.29 1.66 -8.91
N ILE A 60 -11.46 2.21 -8.56
CA ILE A 60 -12.77 1.62 -8.81
C ILE A 60 -13.23 2.03 -10.21
N THR A 61 -12.71 1.32 -11.20
CA THR A 61 -13.07 1.43 -12.62
C THR A 61 -13.88 0.22 -13.04
N LYS A 62 -14.44 0.19 -14.26
CA LYS A 62 -15.23 -0.94 -14.77
C LYS A 62 -14.53 -2.31 -14.71
N ASP A 63 -13.20 -2.31 -14.67
CA ASP A 63 -12.40 -3.55 -14.62
C ASP A 63 -12.06 -3.97 -13.18
N SER A 64 -12.47 -3.19 -12.17
CA SER A 64 -12.22 -3.48 -10.75
C SER A 64 -13.37 -4.32 -10.19
N ILE A 65 -13.06 -5.30 -9.36
CA ILE A 65 -14.06 -6.12 -8.66
C ILE A 65 -15.03 -5.26 -7.83
N LEU A 66 -14.57 -4.12 -7.31
CA LEU A 66 -15.35 -3.19 -6.50
C LEU A 66 -16.40 -2.37 -7.29
N HIS A 67 -16.41 -2.44 -8.62
CA HIS A 67 -17.24 -1.57 -9.47
C HIS A 67 -18.73 -1.90 -9.36
N ASP A 68 -19.05 -3.19 -9.46
CA ASP A 68 -20.43 -3.68 -9.48
C ASP A 68 -21.02 -3.92 -8.07
N MET A 69 -20.19 -3.72 -7.04
CA MET A 69 -20.58 -3.84 -5.63
C MET A 69 -21.29 -2.58 -5.15
N ASN A 70 -22.32 -2.76 -4.32
CA ASN A 70 -22.91 -1.67 -3.55
C ASN A 70 -21.95 -1.17 -2.45
N GLU A 71 -22.33 -0.11 -1.74
CA GLU A 71 -21.45 0.52 -0.74
C GLU A 71 -21.08 -0.41 0.43
N GLU A 72 -22.03 -1.20 0.93
CA GLU A 72 -21.81 -2.14 2.04
C GLU A 72 -20.90 -3.29 1.59
N GLU A 73 -21.22 -3.93 0.46
CA GLU A 73 -20.42 -5.00 -0.15
C GLU A 73 -18.99 -4.54 -0.42
N ARG A 74 -18.82 -3.35 -0.99
CA ARG A 74 -17.50 -2.77 -1.25
C ARG A 74 -16.71 -2.58 0.04
N LYS A 75 -17.35 -2.09 1.09
CA LYS A 75 -16.70 -1.87 2.38
C LYS A 75 -16.30 -3.19 3.04
N GLU A 76 -17.12 -4.23 2.92
CA GLU A 76 -16.79 -5.57 3.39
C GLU A 76 -15.60 -6.15 2.60
N GLN A 77 -15.63 -6.05 1.27
CA GLN A 77 -14.54 -6.54 0.43
C GLN A 77 -13.21 -5.85 0.73
N ILE A 78 -13.22 -4.53 0.93
CA ILE A 78 -12.02 -3.76 1.31
C ILE A 78 -11.48 -4.23 2.68
N LYS A 79 -12.35 -4.54 3.64
CA LYS A 79 -11.95 -5.08 4.94
C LYS A 79 -11.34 -6.48 4.84
N GLU A 80 -11.92 -7.36 4.03
CA GLU A 80 -11.34 -8.69 3.79
C GLU A 80 -9.95 -8.58 3.19
N TRP A 81 -9.79 -7.76 2.17
CA TRP A 81 -8.50 -7.48 1.55
C TRP A 81 -7.49 -6.85 2.51
N HIS A 82 -7.95 -6.01 3.43
CA HIS A 82 -7.10 -5.47 4.49
C HIS A 82 -6.55 -6.59 5.37
N LYS A 83 -7.43 -7.49 5.84
CA LYS A 83 -7.05 -8.62 6.69
C LYS A 83 -6.04 -9.53 5.99
N GLU A 84 -6.35 -9.91 4.75
CA GLU A 84 -5.49 -10.77 3.92
C GLU A 84 -4.11 -10.15 3.68
N GLY A 85 -4.04 -8.84 3.44
CA GLY A 85 -2.80 -8.16 3.07
C GLY A 85 -1.95 -7.65 4.24
N PHE A 86 -2.56 -7.38 5.41
CA PHE A 86 -1.91 -6.63 6.49
C PHE A 86 -2.07 -7.22 7.89
N GLU A 87 -3.11 -8.01 8.18
CA GLU A 87 -3.31 -8.58 9.52
C GLU A 87 -2.80 -10.02 9.63
N ASN A 88 -2.95 -10.84 8.57
CA ASN A 88 -2.55 -12.26 8.56
C ASN A 88 -1.02 -12.49 8.46
N LEU A 89 -0.19 -11.45 8.65
CA LEU A 89 1.28 -11.57 8.65
C LEU A 89 1.86 -11.81 10.05
N ILE A 90 1.01 -11.82 11.08
CA ILE A 90 1.38 -12.16 12.44
C ILE A 90 1.10 -13.65 12.67
N ASP A 91 1.91 -14.52 12.05
CA ASP A 91 2.17 -15.84 12.63
C ASP A 91 3.31 -15.64 13.65
N ASP A 92 2.91 -15.34 14.89
CA ASP A 92 3.75 -15.15 16.07
C ASP A 92 4.48 -16.44 16.48
N ASP A 93 5.53 -16.85 15.75
CA ASP A 93 6.43 -17.91 16.25
C ASP A 93 7.90 -17.82 15.76
N GLU A 94 8.33 -16.72 15.13
CA GLU A 94 9.74 -16.52 14.81
C GLU A 94 10.36 -15.41 15.67
N PHE A 95 10.71 -15.79 16.91
CA PHE A 95 11.56 -15.00 17.80
C PHE A 95 12.89 -14.69 17.10
N TYR A 96 13.01 -13.50 16.53
CA TYR A 96 14.27 -12.96 16.03
C TYR A 96 15.13 -12.56 17.23
N TYR A 97 16.02 -13.46 17.67
CA TYR A 97 17.06 -13.09 18.64
C TYR A 97 18.06 -12.16 17.95
N ASP A 98 17.99 -10.88 18.30
CA ASP A 98 19.04 -9.90 18.00
C ASP A 98 20.28 -10.29 18.82
N TYR A 99 21.25 -10.95 18.18
CA TYR A 99 22.55 -11.16 18.80
C TYR A 99 23.27 -9.81 18.80
N GLU A 100 23.11 -9.05 19.89
CA GLU A 100 24.01 -7.93 20.20
C GLU A 100 25.45 -8.42 20.09
N TYR A 101 26.20 -7.86 19.13
CA TYR A 101 27.60 -8.20 18.86
C TYR A 101 28.48 -7.59 19.96
N ASP A 102 28.38 -8.13 21.17
CA ASP A 102 29.21 -7.75 22.31
C ASP A 102 30.62 -8.32 22.14
N LYS A 103 31.46 -7.57 21.41
CA LYS A 103 32.91 -7.31 21.64
C LYS A 103 33.61 -6.95 20.33
N CYS A 104 33.78 -5.65 20.10
CA CYS A 104 34.98 -5.20 19.40
C CYS A 104 36.16 -5.36 20.37
N GLU A 105 37.02 -6.36 20.17
CA GLU A 105 38.30 -6.41 20.86
C GLU A 105 39.17 -5.24 20.35
N GLU A 106 39.55 -4.34 21.26
CA GLU A 106 40.53 -3.29 21.02
C GLU A 106 41.85 -3.90 20.50
N ILE A 107 42.22 -3.58 19.27
CA ILE A 107 43.57 -3.83 18.77
C ILE A 107 44.50 -2.88 19.53
N LYS A 108 45.24 -3.41 20.51
CA LYS A 108 46.33 -2.67 21.16
C LYS A 108 47.51 -2.61 20.18
N GLU A 109 47.76 -1.43 19.61
CA GLU A 109 49.05 -1.15 18.99
C GLU A 109 50.13 -1.13 20.09
N GLU A 110 51.08 -2.07 20.02
CA GLU A 110 52.30 -1.97 20.84
C GLU A 110 53.27 -0.97 20.21
N PRO A 111 53.89 -0.07 20.99
CA PRO A 111 54.90 0.84 20.47
C PRO A 111 56.20 0.07 20.19
N SER A 112 56.70 0.17 18.96
CA SER A 112 58.05 -0.27 18.61
C SER A 112 59.08 0.63 19.30
N PHE A 113 59.96 0.03 20.12
CA PHE A 113 61.20 0.65 20.61
C PHE A 113 62.31 0.56 19.57
#